data_AF-A0A812Y938-F1
#
_entry.id   AF-A0A812Y938-F1
#
_cell.length_a   1.000
_cell.length_b   1.000
_cell.length_c   1.000
_cell.angle_alpha   90.00
_cell.angle_beta   90.00
_cell.angle_gamma   90.00
#
_symmetry.space_group_name_H-M   'P 1'
#
loop_
_entity.id
_entity.type
_entity.pdbx_description
1 polymer ?
#
loop_
_entity_poly.entity_id
_entity_poly.type
_entity_poly.pdbx_seq_one_letter_code
_entity_poly.pdbx_strand_id
1 'polypeptide(L)'
;MAQAIEELLKDPNELSEEGLSWSKEVGMAFVLPRAALQCVPLAANEPRDGLQRTASFVSMPKASPKLIVAPAGPCGFGVFATERIASGERLGEYTGEIRSYDVWCEEIKALKMRRRNSDASSPFIREELYAAWAGSGPAEKGVVIDAFHKGNLMRFINCSCKPNCSFKSVSAPREAHGRLQVTTLRAIAAGEQLSVDYGWYHDPATLEDIRKEAVVAYLLDLPKLQALRLPDPVANEADSEAVQLVAESLKEARGRPGLRRRPHGFLAGLLDSEALARFLESGKHFSEATTYRTIPEPVWLLYEVLGGERVGIPCRCGSDASLNSSGRCSGIIGRPLQVNFTGRDSDDER
;
A
#
# COMPACT_ATOMS: atom_id res chain seq x y z
N MET A 1 -3.82 15.03 14.41
CA MET A 1 -2.54 14.30 14.32
C MET A 1 -1.36 15.28 14.37
N ALA A 2 -1.22 16.21 13.42
CA ALA A 2 -0.14 17.23 13.45
C ALA A 2 -0.08 18.03 14.78
N GLN A 3 -1.21 18.54 15.29
CA GLN A 3 -1.27 19.23 16.58
C GLN A 3 -0.89 18.35 17.78
N ALA A 4 -1.18 17.05 17.71
CA ALA A 4 -0.80 16.10 18.77
C ALA A 4 0.70 15.78 18.76
N ILE A 5 1.34 15.84 17.58
CA ILE A 5 2.79 15.68 17.42
C ILE A 5 3.53 16.95 17.90
N GLU A 6 3.00 18.15 17.63
CA GLU A 6 3.60 19.42 18.07
C GLU A 6 3.59 19.64 19.59
N GLU A 7 2.54 19.21 20.29
CA GLU A 7 2.49 19.27 21.76
C GLU A 7 3.45 18.25 22.42
N LEU A 8 3.67 17.10 21.79
CA LEU A 8 4.55 16.03 22.28
C LEU A 8 6.03 16.43 22.31
N LEU A 9 6.45 17.40 21.48
CA LEU A 9 7.84 17.84 21.36
C LEU A 9 8.27 18.86 22.43
N LYS A 10 7.38 19.23 23.36
CA LYS A 10 7.59 20.34 24.31
C LYS A 10 8.13 19.94 25.70
N ASP A 11 8.10 18.65 26.08
CA ASP A 11 8.64 18.18 27.38
C ASP A 11 9.55 16.94 27.22
N PRO A 12 10.88 17.08 27.45
CA PRO A 12 11.86 15.99 27.28
C PRO A 12 12.05 15.07 28.51
N ASN A 13 11.40 15.32 29.65
CA ASN A 13 11.68 14.59 30.91
C ASN A 13 10.78 13.37 31.19
N GLU A 14 9.88 12.99 30.29
CA GLU A 14 9.00 11.82 30.45
C GLU A 14 9.55 10.56 29.77
N LEU A 15 10.80 10.20 30.04
CA LEU A 15 11.47 8.98 29.55
C LEU A 15 11.53 7.93 30.67
N SER A 16 11.01 6.72 30.45
CA SER A 16 11.38 5.56 31.28
C SER A 16 12.57 4.82 30.68
N GLU A 17 13.38 4.19 31.53
CA GLU A 17 14.62 3.47 31.19
C GLU A 17 14.42 2.28 30.22
N GLU A 18 13.18 1.94 29.87
CA GLU A 18 12.81 0.85 28.96
C GLU A 18 12.36 1.33 27.56
N GLY A 19 12.42 2.66 27.31
CA GLY A 19 12.18 3.25 25.99
C GLY A 19 10.70 3.48 25.63
N LEU A 20 9.81 3.64 26.62
CA LEU A 20 8.38 3.90 26.41
C LEU A 20 7.92 5.13 27.24
N SER A 21 6.99 5.93 26.69
CA SER A 21 6.41 7.13 27.31
C SER A 21 4.90 7.22 27.00
N TRP A 22 4.09 7.82 27.89
CA TRP A 22 2.62 7.73 27.94
C TRP A 22 1.93 9.07 28.29
N SER A 23 0.86 9.45 27.57
CA SER A 23 0.01 10.62 27.90
C SER A 23 -1.44 10.25 28.23
N LYS A 24 -1.95 10.82 29.33
CA LYS A 24 -3.26 10.53 29.94
C LYS A 24 -4.44 11.21 29.26
N GLU A 25 -4.23 12.31 28.55
CA GLU A 25 -5.32 13.10 27.92
C GLU A 25 -5.71 12.60 26.53
N VAL A 26 -4.78 12.00 25.80
CA VAL A 26 -4.97 11.51 24.42
C VAL A 26 -4.87 10.00 24.28
N GLY A 27 -4.53 9.29 25.37
CA GLY A 27 -4.48 7.83 25.37
C GLY A 27 -3.58 7.24 24.29
N MET A 28 -2.45 7.88 23.98
CA MET A 28 -1.49 7.34 23.02
C MET A 28 -0.21 6.91 23.73
N ALA A 29 -0.02 5.60 23.76
CA ALA A 29 1.29 4.96 23.86
C ALA A 29 1.87 4.86 22.45
N PHE A 30 3.19 4.92 22.29
CA PHE A 30 3.80 4.35 21.09
C PHE A 30 3.28 2.92 20.91
N VAL A 31 2.78 2.61 19.72
CA VAL A 31 2.55 1.22 19.32
C VAL A 31 3.69 0.85 18.40
N LEU A 32 4.75 0.24 18.94
CA LEU A 32 5.49 -0.72 18.12
C LEU A 32 4.48 -1.86 17.85
N PRO A 33 3.98 -2.04 16.62
CA PRO A 33 3.05 -3.12 16.38
C PRO A 33 3.68 -4.45 16.76
N ARG A 34 2.87 -5.45 17.13
CA ARG A 34 3.35 -6.82 17.32
C ARG A 34 4.17 -7.33 16.14
N ALA A 35 3.87 -6.87 14.92
CA ALA A 35 4.65 -7.15 13.71
C ALA A 35 6.01 -6.42 13.65
N ALA A 36 6.13 -5.21 14.22
CA ALA A 36 7.44 -4.55 14.41
C ALA A 36 8.29 -5.28 15.46
N LEU A 37 7.66 -5.89 16.48
CA LEU A 37 8.36 -6.76 17.44
C LEU A 37 8.88 -8.06 16.81
N GLN A 38 8.34 -8.46 15.65
CA GLN A 38 8.84 -9.60 14.88
C GLN A 38 10.03 -9.22 13.97
N CYS A 39 10.25 -7.92 13.77
CA CYS A 39 11.35 -7.42 12.95
C CYS A 39 12.55 -7.11 13.85
N VAL A 40 13.72 -7.65 13.52
CA VAL A 40 14.96 -7.35 14.23
C VAL A 40 15.52 -6.01 13.72
N PRO A 41 15.76 -5.02 14.60
CA PRO A 41 16.34 -3.75 14.19
C PRO A 41 17.73 -3.93 13.58
N LEU A 42 17.97 -3.34 12.40
CA LEU A 42 19.28 -3.35 11.73
C LEU A 42 19.83 -1.94 11.53
N ALA A 43 21.03 -1.72 12.08
CA ALA A 43 21.80 -0.48 11.86
C ALA A 43 22.48 -0.43 10.48
N ALA A 44 22.68 -1.60 9.84
CA ALA A 44 23.27 -1.74 8.53
C ALA A 44 22.74 -3.00 7.84
N ASN A 45 22.82 -3.02 6.51
CA ASN A 45 22.40 -4.16 5.70
C ASN A 45 23.18 -5.45 6.03
N GLU A 46 22.49 -6.59 6.07
CA GLU A 46 23.05 -7.91 6.42
C GLU A 46 23.04 -8.86 5.20
N PRO A 47 24.19 -9.28 4.65
CA PRO A 47 24.23 -10.19 3.52
C PRO A 47 23.70 -11.60 3.84
N ARG A 48 22.98 -12.20 2.89
CA ARG A 48 22.52 -13.61 2.90
C ARG A 48 22.91 -14.30 1.60
N ASP A 49 22.48 -15.54 1.39
CA ASP A 49 22.66 -16.29 0.13
C ASP A 49 24.14 -16.42 -0.34
N GLY A 50 25.08 -16.43 0.61
CA GLY A 50 26.52 -16.46 0.31
C GLY A 50 27.11 -15.13 -0.17
N LEU A 51 26.33 -14.05 -0.15
CA LEU A 51 26.80 -12.70 -0.46
C LEU A 51 27.81 -12.23 0.59
N GLN A 52 28.88 -11.58 0.14
CA GLN A 52 29.93 -11.10 1.03
C GLN A 52 29.61 -9.71 1.59
N ARG A 53 29.94 -9.51 2.87
CA ARG A 53 29.91 -8.19 3.47
C ARG A 53 31.02 -7.34 2.85
N THR A 54 30.65 -6.32 2.09
CA THR A 54 31.63 -5.39 1.55
C THR A 54 31.94 -4.28 2.53
N ALA A 55 33.21 -3.86 2.56
CA ALA A 55 33.59 -2.66 3.26
C ALA A 55 32.82 -1.50 2.62
N SER A 56 32.05 -0.78 3.44
CA SER A 56 31.34 0.37 2.93
C SER A 56 32.31 1.52 2.71
N PHE A 57 32.40 2.00 1.47
CA PHE A 57 33.23 3.13 1.10
C PHE A 57 32.43 4.44 1.07
N VAL A 58 31.09 4.34 1.14
CA VAL A 58 30.19 5.48 1.28
C VAL A 58 29.63 5.53 2.69
N SER A 59 29.93 6.59 3.45
CA SER A 59 29.23 6.83 4.70
C SER A 59 27.76 7.12 4.41
N MET A 60 26.85 6.27 4.91
CA MET A 60 25.42 6.55 4.82
C MET A 60 24.98 7.37 6.02
N PRO A 61 24.03 8.30 5.81
CA PRO A 61 23.42 9.01 6.91
C PRO A 61 22.71 8.00 7.82
N LYS A 62 22.85 8.21 9.13
CA LYS A 62 21.97 7.55 10.10
C LYS A 62 20.52 8.00 9.84
N ALA A 63 19.56 7.22 10.32
CA ALA A 63 18.17 7.63 10.30
C ALA A 63 18.03 9.00 10.96
N SER A 64 17.35 9.92 10.28
CA SER A 64 17.13 11.28 10.77
C SER A 64 16.35 11.22 12.09
N PRO A 65 16.77 11.98 13.12
CA PRO A 65 16.03 12.06 14.38
C PRO A 65 14.67 12.76 14.22
N LYS A 66 14.42 13.37 13.04
CA LYS A 66 13.18 14.06 12.68
C LYS A 66 12.04 13.12 12.29
N LEU A 67 12.20 11.82 12.51
CA LEU A 67 11.30 10.79 12.00
C LEU A 67 10.68 10.00 13.15
N ILE A 68 9.40 9.71 13.01
CA ILE A 68 8.64 8.89 13.95
C ILE A 68 7.76 7.89 13.19
N VAL A 69 7.63 6.68 13.71
CA VAL A 69 6.64 5.71 13.21
C VAL A 69 5.33 5.91 13.99
N ALA A 70 4.23 6.06 13.28
CA ALA A 70 2.90 6.20 13.88
C ALA A 70 1.83 5.44 13.07
N PRO A 71 0.65 5.15 13.65
CA PRO A 71 -0.48 4.65 12.89
C PRO A 71 -0.85 5.59 11.73
N ALA A 72 -1.08 5.03 10.56
CA ALA A 72 -1.36 5.72 9.31
C ALA A 72 -2.65 5.18 8.69
N GLY A 73 -3.78 5.51 9.32
CA GLY A 73 -5.12 5.19 8.82
C GLY A 73 -5.24 3.77 8.26
N PRO A 74 -5.84 3.57 7.08
CA PRO A 74 -6.03 2.24 6.50
C PRO A 74 -4.76 1.68 5.84
N CYS A 75 -3.67 2.46 5.77
CA CYS A 75 -2.33 1.99 5.36
C CYS A 75 -1.58 1.27 6.50
N GLY A 76 -2.19 1.14 7.69
CA GLY A 76 -1.58 0.50 8.84
C GLY A 76 -0.65 1.45 9.57
N PHE A 77 0.66 1.37 9.32
CA PHE A 77 1.66 2.23 9.95
C PHE A 77 2.38 3.06 8.91
N GLY A 78 2.94 4.20 9.30
CA GLY A 78 4.00 4.78 8.49
C GLY A 78 4.89 5.76 9.23
N VAL A 79 5.79 6.38 8.46
CA VAL A 79 6.81 7.29 8.97
C VAL A 79 6.36 8.73 8.78
N PHE A 80 6.45 9.54 9.81
CA PHE A 80 6.05 10.95 9.83
C PHE A 80 7.23 11.84 10.22
N ALA A 81 7.23 13.06 9.71
CA ALA A 81 8.19 14.08 10.13
C ALA A 81 7.76 14.68 11.48
N THR A 82 8.64 14.75 12.47
CA THR A 82 8.38 15.44 13.75
C THR A 82 8.57 16.95 13.64
N GLU A 83 9.44 17.38 12.73
CA GLU A 83 9.70 18.79 12.43
C GLU A 83 9.82 19.00 10.91
N ARG A 84 10.02 20.24 10.47
CA ARG A 84 10.20 20.55 9.05
C ARG A 84 11.48 19.89 8.51
N ILE A 85 11.36 19.25 7.35
CA ILE A 85 12.48 18.64 6.63
C ILE A 85 12.67 19.38 5.29
N ALA A 86 13.91 19.72 4.95
CA ALA A 86 14.24 20.43 3.73
C ALA A 86 14.10 19.54 2.49
N SER A 87 13.96 20.16 1.32
CA SER A 87 14.02 19.45 0.03
C SER A 87 15.43 18.92 -0.24
N GLY A 88 15.55 17.70 -0.75
CA GLY A 88 16.84 17.05 -1.01
C GLY A 88 17.57 16.56 0.24
N GLU A 89 16.94 16.63 1.41
CA GLU A 89 17.51 16.14 2.67
C GLU A 89 17.60 14.61 2.66
N ARG A 90 18.75 14.09 3.11
CA ARG A 90 19.01 12.65 3.18
C ARG A 90 18.57 12.14 4.55
N LEU A 91 17.58 11.28 4.56
CA LEU A 91 16.88 10.86 5.77
C LEU A 91 17.44 9.60 6.41
N GLY A 92 18.23 8.83 5.67
CA GLY A 92 18.86 7.61 6.16
C GLY A 92 18.98 6.56 5.07
N GLU A 93 19.46 5.39 5.46
CA GLU A 93 19.50 4.18 4.63
C GLU A 93 18.24 3.34 4.85
N TYR A 94 17.72 2.69 3.81
CA TYR A 94 16.76 1.60 3.94
C TYR A 94 17.56 0.31 4.22
N THR A 95 17.41 -0.26 5.41
CA THR A 95 18.18 -1.43 5.83
C THR A 95 17.33 -2.69 5.92
N GLY A 96 17.96 -3.83 5.59
CA GLY A 96 17.39 -5.15 5.70
C GLY A 96 18.42 -6.24 5.41
N GLU A 97 17.94 -7.42 5.06
CA GLU A 97 18.77 -8.51 4.55
C GLU A 97 19.07 -8.27 3.06
N ILE A 98 20.34 -8.27 2.66
CA ILE A 98 20.70 -8.26 1.23
C ILE A 98 20.58 -9.68 0.72
N ARG A 99 19.69 -9.87 -0.25
CA ARG A 99 19.41 -11.16 -0.89
C ARG A 99 19.79 -11.14 -2.36
N SER A 100 20.18 -12.30 -2.89
CA SER A 100 20.26 -12.48 -4.35
C SER A 100 18.84 -12.43 -4.91
N TYR A 101 18.60 -11.66 -5.97
CA TYR A 101 17.23 -11.47 -6.47
C TYR A 101 16.60 -12.78 -6.96
N ASP A 102 17.35 -13.60 -7.69
CA ASP A 102 16.87 -14.89 -8.20
C ASP A 102 16.50 -15.86 -7.06
N VAL A 103 17.37 -15.99 -6.05
CA VAL A 103 17.12 -16.81 -4.86
C VAL A 103 15.89 -16.32 -4.11
N TRP A 104 15.80 -15.00 -3.88
CA TRP A 104 14.64 -14.40 -3.22
C TRP A 104 13.34 -14.66 -4.00
N CYS A 105 13.34 -14.48 -5.32
CA CYS A 105 12.18 -14.77 -6.15
C CYS A 105 11.73 -16.23 -6.06
N GLU A 106 12.66 -17.19 -6.09
CA GLU A 106 12.32 -18.62 -5.97
C GLU A 106 11.78 -18.98 -4.57
N GLU A 107 12.31 -18.38 -3.51
CA GLU A 107 11.76 -18.53 -2.15
C GLU A 107 10.34 -17.98 -2.04
N ILE A 108 10.10 -16.78 -2.57
CA ILE A 108 8.78 -16.15 -2.60
C ILE A 108 7.78 -17.01 -3.39
N LYS A 109 8.17 -17.53 -4.56
CA LYS A 109 7.34 -18.47 -5.34
C LYS A 109 7.02 -19.73 -4.56
N ALA A 110 8.02 -20.36 -3.92
CA ALA A 110 7.82 -21.57 -3.14
C ALA A 110 6.93 -21.34 -1.91
N LEU A 111 7.01 -20.16 -1.29
CA LEU A 111 6.09 -19.75 -0.21
C LEU A 111 4.66 -19.57 -0.72
N LYS A 112 4.48 -18.88 -1.85
CA LYS A 112 3.18 -18.73 -2.52
C LYS A 112 2.56 -20.09 -2.84
N MET A 113 3.31 -21.01 -3.45
CA MET A 113 2.81 -22.35 -3.78
C MET A 113 2.42 -23.17 -2.55
N ARG A 114 3.21 -23.10 -1.46
CA ARG A 114 2.88 -23.79 -0.20
C ARG A 114 1.59 -23.25 0.41
N ARG A 115 1.38 -21.93 0.42
CA ARG A 115 0.15 -21.31 0.93
C ARG A 115 -1.06 -21.58 0.04
N ARG A 116 -0.88 -21.58 -1.29
CA ARG A 116 -1.91 -21.99 -2.26
C ARG A 116 -2.43 -23.41 -2.01
N ASN A 117 -1.57 -24.34 -1.61
CA ASN A 117 -2.00 -25.71 -1.30
C ASN A 117 -2.81 -25.83 0.02
N SER A 118 -2.79 -24.81 0.88
CA SER A 118 -3.63 -24.73 2.09
C SER A 118 -4.85 -23.81 1.93
N ASP A 119 -4.77 -22.86 0.99
CA ASP A 119 -5.81 -21.91 0.60
C ASP A 119 -5.59 -21.54 -0.88
N ALA A 120 -6.28 -22.24 -1.78
CA ALA A 120 -6.10 -22.15 -3.24
C ALA A 120 -6.33 -20.74 -3.83
N SER A 121 -6.82 -19.81 -3.01
CA SER A 121 -7.10 -18.42 -3.38
C SER A 121 -6.01 -17.41 -2.97
N SER A 122 -4.87 -17.86 -2.42
CA SER A 122 -3.84 -16.95 -1.89
C SER A 122 -2.64 -16.78 -2.83
N PRO A 123 -2.63 -15.83 -3.77
CA PRO A 123 -1.49 -15.53 -4.65
C PRO A 123 -0.43 -14.63 -3.99
N PHE A 124 -0.66 -14.20 -2.74
CA PHE A 124 0.09 -13.16 -2.06
C PHE A 124 0.86 -13.67 -0.84
N ILE A 125 2.04 -13.09 -0.60
CA ILE A 125 2.72 -13.22 0.69
C ILE A 125 3.22 -11.85 1.16
N ARG A 126 2.83 -11.43 2.38
CA ARG A 126 3.18 -10.12 2.98
C ARG A 126 4.68 -9.85 3.04
N GLU A 127 5.45 -10.92 3.08
CA GLU A 127 6.90 -10.99 3.00
C GLU A 127 7.45 -10.16 1.83
N GLU A 128 6.77 -10.15 0.69
CA GLU A 128 7.26 -9.47 -0.51
C GLU A 128 7.18 -7.94 -0.47
N LEU A 129 6.31 -7.38 0.39
CA LEU A 129 6.07 -5.93 0.47
C LEU A 129 7.23 -5.11 1.05
N TYR A 130 8.18 -5.77 1.71
CA TYR A 130 9.28 -5.11 2.40
C TYR A 130 10.61 -5.23 1.64
N ALA A 131 10.58 -5.85 0.45
CA ALA A 131 11.74 -5.95 -0.42
C ALA A 131 11.86 -4.73 -1.32
N ALA A 132 13.05 -4.13 -1.32
CA ALA A 132 13.38 -3.01 -2.20
C ALA A 132 14.53 -3.39 -3.13
N TRP A 133 14.35 -3.17 -4.44
CA TRP A 133 15.40 -3.41 -5.43
C TRP A 133 16.58 -2.46 -5.18
N ALA A 134 17.77 -3.03 -4.94
CA ALA A 134 18.96 -2.25 -4.62
C ALA A 134 19.94 -2.10 -5.79
N GLY A 135 19.65 -2.72 -6.94
CA GLY A 135 20.48 -2.61 -8.15
C GLY A 135 21.42 -3.79 -8.35
N SER A 136 22.56 -3.53 -9.01
CA SER A 136 23.50 -4.53 -9.51
C SER A 136 24.00 -5.47 -8.41
N GLY A 137 23.94 -6.77 -8.69
CA GLY A 137 24.40 -7.87 -7.83
C GLY A 137 25.50 -8.69 -8.49
N PRO A 138 25.99 -9.76 -7.84
CA PRO A 138 26.94 -10.68 -8.46
C PRO A 138 26.39 -11.24 -9.78
N ALA A 139 27.25 -11.33 -10.80
CA ALA A 139 26.91 -11.84 -12.14
C ALA A 139 25.76 -11.11 -12.87
N GLU A 140 25.59 -9.79 -12.65
CA GLU A 140 24.54 -8.97 -13.29
C GLU A 140 23.09 -9.33 -12.92
N LYS A 141 22.89 -10.24 -11.95
CA LYS A 141 21.56 -10.74 -11.56
C LYS A 141 20.79 -9.85 -10.57
N GLY A 142 21.44 -8.81 -10.05
CA GLY A 142 20.84 -7.86 -9.12
C GLY A 142 20.68 -8.37 -7.69
N VAL A 143 20.36 -7.46 -6.78
CA VAL A 143 20.10 -7.74 -5.35
C VAL A 143 18.88 -6.97 -4.86
N VAL A 144 18.23 -7.52 -3.84
CA VAL A 144 17.16 -6.86 -3.09
C VAL A 144 17.56 -6.68 -1.64
N ILE A 145 17.06 -5.61 -1.01
CA ILE A 145 17.09 -5.42 0.43
C ILE A 145 15.72 -5.84 0.97
N ASP A 146 15.66 -7.02 1.59
CA ASP A 146 14.47 -7.58 2.21
C ASP A 146 14.38 -7.16 3.68
N ALA A 147 13.44 -6.25 3.98
CA ALA A 147 13.23 -5.75 5.33
C ALA A 147 12.13 -6.49 6.11
N PHE A 148 11.66 -7.67 5.66
CA PHE A 148 10.54 -8.34 6.31
C PHE A 148 10.88 -8.76 7.75
N HIS A 149 11.92 -9.58 7.93
CA HIS A 149 12.34 -10.10 9.23
C HIS A 149 13.36 -9.23 9.95
N LYS A 150 14.15 -8.45 9.22
CA LYS A 150 15.18 -7.59 9.79
C LYS A 150 15.22 -6.28 9.04
N GLY A 151 15.26 -5.13 9.71
CA GLY A 151 15.31 -3.84 9.04
C GLY A 151 15.18 -2.67 10.01
N ASN A 152 15.22 -1.45 9.49
CA ASN A 152 15.01 -0.23 10.28
C ASN A 152 13.62 0.38 10.04
N LEU A 153 13.37 1.54 10.64
CA LEU A 153 12.10 2.25 10.55
C LEU A 153 11.67 2.59 9.11
N MET A 154 12.59 2.66 8.15
CA MET A 154 12.29 3.04 6.77
C MET A 154 11.39 2.01 6.06
N ARG A 155 11.35 0.77 6.57
CA ARG A 155 10.43 -0.29 6.12
C ARG A 155 8.94 0.06 6.27
N PHE A 156 8.62 1.07 7.08
CA PHE A 156 7.26 1.55 7.30
C PHE A 156 6.89 2.74 6.39
N ILE A 157 7.80 3.24 5.54
CA ILE A 157 7.44 4.30 4.59
C ILE A 157 6.42 3.74 3.60
N ASN A 158 5.22 4.33 3.56
CA ASN A 158 4.15 3.88 2.67
C ASN A 158 4.35 4.32 1.23
N CYS A 159 3.60 3.69 0.33
CA CYS A 159 3.51 4.09 -1.06
C CYS A 159 2.62 5.34 -1.23
N SER A 160 2.96 6.21 -2.18
CA SER A 160 2.07 7.24 -2.72
C SER A 160 2.32 7.46 -4.21
N CYS A 161 1.26 7.74 -4.96
CA CYS A 161 1.34 8.12 -6.37
C CYS A 161 1.79 9.58 -6.58
N LYS A 162 1.93 10.35 -5.50
CA LYS A 162 2.58 11.67 -5.47
C LYS A 162 3.58 11.70 -4.31
N PRO A 163 4.67 10.92 -4.40
CA PRO A 163 5.57 10.71 -3.28
C PRO A 163 6.31 12.00 -2.90
N ASN A 164 6.69 12.13 -1.63
CA ASN A 164 7.52 13.22 -1.13
C ASN A 164 8.96 12.77 -0.82
N CYS A 165 9.25 11.47 -0.93
CA CYS A 165 10.57 10.87 -0.81
C CYS A 165 10.85 9.94 -2.00
N SER A 166 12.12 9.58 -2.18
CA SER A 166 12.57 8.54 -3.13
C SER A 166 13.65 7.66 -2.51
N PHE A 167 13.71 6.41 -2.94
CA PHE A 167 14.89 5.57 -2.75
C PHE A 167 15.90 5.85 -3.86
N LYS A 168 17.08 6.37 -3.48
CA LYS A 168 18.20 6.55 -4.41
C LYS A 168 19.19 5.42 -4.22
N SER A 169 19.46 4.67 -5.29
CA SER A 169 20.57 3.71 -5.27
C SER A 169 21.88 4.48 -5.15
N VAL A 170 22.67 4.10 -4.15
CA VAL A 170 24.00 4.61 -3.88
C VAL A 170 24.93 3.41 -3.95
N SER A 171 25.88 3.45 -4.87
CA SER A 171 26.90 2.42 -5.04
C SER A 171 28.25 3.09 -5.23
N ALA A 172 29.26 2.65 -4.49
CA ALA A 172 30.65 2.95 -4.83
C ALA A 172 31.22 1.89 -5.79
N PRO A 173 32.22 2.22 -6.63
CA PRO A 173 32.86 1.26 -7.54
C PRO A 173 33.45 0.00 -6.90
N ARG A 174 33.57 -0.03 -5.57
CA ARG A 174 34.11 -1.16 -4.77
C ARG A 174 33.09 -1.78 -3.81
N GLU A 175 31.85 -1.29 -3.77
CA GLU A 175 30.77 -1.95 -3.05
C GLU A 175 30.15 -3.00 -3.97
N ALA A 176 30.04 -4.25 -3.48
CA ALA A 176 29.55 -5.34 -4.32
C ALA A 176 28.04 -5.25 -4.58
N HIS A 177 27.32 -4.49 -3.75
CA HIS A 177 25.87 -4.43 -3.71
C HIS A 177 25.47 -2.96 -3.56
N GLY A 178 24.43 -2.53 -4.30
CA GLY A 178 23.87 -1.19 -4.14
C GLY A 178 23.18 -1.03 -2.79
N ARG A 179 23.12 0.21 -2.32
CA ARG A 179 22.45 0.61 -1.07
C ARG A 179 21.37 1.61 -1.39
N LEU A 180 20.34 1.70 -0.56
CA LEU A 180 19.22 2.60 -0.80
C LEU A 180 19.21 3.74 0.22
N GLN A 181 19.35 4.97 -0.29
CA GLN A 181 19.22 6.19 0.49
C GLN A 181 17.82 6.77 0.35
N VAL A 182 17.16 7.03 1.47
CA VAL A 182 15.89 7.78 1.48
C VAL A 182 16.21 9.27 1.39
N THR A 183 15.72 9.93 0.35
CA THR A 183 15.93 11.37 0.12
C THR A 183 14.59 12.07 -0.15
N THR A 184 14.39 13.26 0.41
CA THR A 184 13.18 14.06 0.13
C THR A 184 13.20 14.64 -1.28
N LEU A 185 12.05 14.62 -1.95
CA LEU A 185 11.81 15.20 -3.28
C LEU A 185 11.37 16.67 -3.20
N ARG A 186 10.82 17.06 -2.05
CA ARG A 186 10.39 18.43 -1.72
C ARG A 186 10.52 18.65 -0.22
N ALA A 187 10.29 19.88 0.25
CA ALA A 187 10.16 20.12 1.69
C ALA A 187 8.96 19.34 2.26
N ILE A 188 9.11 18.83 3.48
CA ILE A 188 8.09 18.07 4.21
C ILE A 188 7.75 18.86 5.48
N ALA A 189 6.46 19.08 5.73
CA ALA A 189 5.99 19.78 6.91
C ALA A 189 6.07 18.90 8.17
N ALA A 190 6.11 19.53 9.35
CA ALA A 190 5.95 18.79 10.61
C ALA A 190 4.58 18.08 10.62
N GLY A 191 4.56 16.84 11.09
CA GLY A 191 3.39 15.96 11.08
C GLY A 191 3.01 15.37 9.73
N GLU A 192 3.72 15.71 8.64
CA GLU A 192 3.47 15.14 7.31
C GLU A 192 4.08 13.74 7.19
N GLN A 193 3.33 12.81 6.57
CA GLN A 193 3.80 11.45 6.35
C GLN A 193 4.79 11.37 5.19
N LEU A 194 5.87 10.61 5.36
CA LEU A 194 6.77 10.24 4.29
C LEU A 194 6.13 9.17 3.40
N SER A 195 6.36 9.29 2.09
CA SER A 195 5.92 8.33 1.09
C SER A 195 6.88 8.24 -0.08
N VAL A 196 6.97 7.04 -0.66
CA VAL A 196 7.78 6.74 -1.86
C VAL A 196 6.89 6.14 -2.94
N ASP A 197 7.37 6.08 -4.17
CA ASP A 197 6.78 5.21 -5.19
C ASP A 197 7.39 3.82 -5.05
N TYR A 198 6.57 2.80 -4.84
CA TYR A 198 7.03 1.41 -4.75
C TYR A 198 7.27 0.77 -6.14
N GLY A 199 6.79 1.36 -7.23
CA GLY A 199 7.05 0.89 -8.60
C GLY A 199 6.24 -0.32 -9.09
N TRP A 200 5.37 -0.92 -8.27
CA TRP A 200 4.60 -2.14 -8.62
C TRP A 200 3.72 -2.00 -9.87
N TYR A 201 3.21 -0.80 -10.14
CA TYR A 201 2.25 -0.57 -11.22
C TYR A 201 2.89 -0.33 -12.60
N HIS A 202 4.23 -0.27 -12.66
CA HIS A 202 4.96 -0.18 -13.92
C HIS A 202 5.29 -1.55 -14.52
N ASP A 203 5.01 -2.64 -13.81
CA ASP A 203 5.25 -4.01 -14.27
C ASP A 203 4.00 -4.63 -14.91
N PRO A 204 4.03 -4.96 -16.22
CA PRO A 204 2.89 -5.57 -16.91
C PRO A 204 2.43 -6.90 -16.32
N ALA A 205 3.36 -7.72 -15.79
CA ALA A 205 3.01 -9.01 -15.19
C ALA A 205 2.21 -8.83 -13.90
N THR A 206 2.63 -7.88 -13.05
CA THR A 206 1.91 -7.51 -11.83
C THR A 206 0.49 -7.01 -12.13
N LEU A 207 0.33 -6.13 -13.13
CA LEU A 207 -0.99 -5.65 -13.54
C LEU A 207 -1.89 -6.79 -14.05
N GLU A 208 -1.33 -7.73 -14.78
CA GLU A 208 -2.06 -8.91 -15.26
C GLU A 208 -2.55 -9.78 -14.09
N ASP A 209 -1.72 -9.99 -13.07
CA ASP A 209 -2.10 -10.75 -11.89
C ASP A 209 -3.21 -10.05 -11.08
N ILE A 210 -3.12 -8.72 -10.89
CA ILE A 210 -4.20 -7.92 -10.26
C ILE A 210 -5.53 -8.16 -10.98
N ARG A 211 -5.50 -8.09 -12.31
CA ARG A 211 -6.70 -8.20 -13.16
C ARG A 211 -7.30 -9.60 -13.12
N LYS A 212 -6.46 -10.64 -13.09
CA LYS A 212 -6.92 -12.03 -12.90
C LYS A 212 -7.61 -12.20 -11.55
N GLU A 213 -6.98 -11.70 -10.47
CA GLU A 213 -7.56 -11.81 -9.13
C GLU A 213 -8.83 -10.96 -8.95
N ALA A 214 -8.94 -9.84 -9.66
CA ALA A 214 -10.17 -9.05 -9.73
C ALA A 214 -11.33 -9.86 -10.34
N VAL A 215 -11.07 -10.60 -11.42
CA VAL A 215 -12.07 -11.51 -12.03
C VAL A 215 -12.46 -12.61 -11.04
N VAL A 216 -11.50 -13.23 -10.36
CA VAL A 216 -11.79 -14.26 -9.34
C VAL A 216 -12.64 -13.68 -8.21
N ALA A 217 -12.31 -12.48 -7.71
CA ALA A 217 -13.08 -11.80 -6.68
C ALA A 217 -14.52 -11.53 -7.12
N TYR A 218 -14.68 -11.02 -8.34
CA TYR A 218 -15.98 -10.76 -8.92
C TYR A 218 -16.82 -12.03 -9.10
N LEU A 219 -16.23 -13.12 -9.59
CA LEU A 219 -16.94 -14.38 -9.79
C LEU A 219 -17.43 -15.01 -8.48
N LEU A 220 -16.71 -14.82 -7.38
CA LEU A 220 -17.14 -15.27 -6.05
C LEU A 220 -18.37 -14.49 -5.56
N ASP A 221 -18.46 -13.20 -5.89
CA ASP A 221 -19.58 -12.33 -5.50
C ASP A 221 -20.75 -12.39 -6.48
N LEU A 222 -20.51 -12.82 -7.72
CA LEU A 222 -21.46 -12.79 -8.84
C LEU A 222 -22.84 -13.38 -8.50
N PRO A 223 -22.97 -14.56 -7.84
CA PRO A 223 -24.29 -15.10 -7.52
C PRO A 223 -25.13 -14.15 -6.66
N LYS A 224 -24.49 -13.42 -5.74
CA LYS A 224 -25.15 -12.45 -4.86
C LYS A 224 -25.45 -11.16 -5.60
N LEU A 225 -24.52 -10.69 -6.42
CA LEU A 225 -24.74 -9.52 -7.29
C LEU A 225 -25.93 -9.74 -8.25
N GLN A 226 -26.08 -10.94 -8.82
CA GLN A 226 -27.20 -11.31 -9.68
C GLN A 226 -28.55 -11.36 -8.95
N ALA A 227 -28.52 -11.67 -7.65
CA ALA A 227 -29.72 -11.66 -6.81
C ALA A 227 -30.17 -10.24 -6.44
N LEU A 228 -29.31 -9.22 -6.58
CA LEU A 228 -29.68 -7.83 -6.35
C LEU A 228 -30.76 -7.42 -7.36
N ARG A 229 -31.93 -7.07 -6.84
CA ARG A 229 -33.05 -6.57 -7.64
C ARG A 229 -33.40 -5.15 -7.26
N LEU A 230 -33.79 -4.38 -8.25
CA LEU A 230 -34.44 -3.10 -8.03
C LEU A 230 -35.94 -3.33 -7.73
N PRO A 231 -36.59 -2.51 -6.89
CA PRO A 231 -36.08 -1.30 -6.24
C PRO A 231 -35.45 -1.48 -4.86
N ASP A 232 -35.38 -2.71 -4.36
CA ASP A 232 -34.96 -2.98 -2.99
C ASP A 232 -33.82 -4.01 -2.99
N PRO A 233 -32.57 -3.57 -3.23
CA PRO A 233 -31.43 -4.46 -3.25
C PRO A 233 -31.22 -5.01 -1.83
N VAL A 234 -31.21 -6.34 -1.72
CA VAL A 234 -31.03 -7.06 -0.45
C VAL A 234 -29.61 -7.62 -0.41
N ALA A 235 -28.85 -7.20 0.60
CA ALA A 235 -27.58 -7.80 1.00
C ALA A 235 -27.65 -8.15 2.49
N ASN A 236 -27.00 -9.24 2.87
CA ASN A 236 -26.88 -9.74 4.24
C ASN A 236 -25.52 -9.29 4.83
N GLU A 237 -25.43 -9.17 6.15
CA GLU A 237 -24.17 -8.95 6.88
C GLU A 237 -23.15 -10.07 6.64
N ALA A 238 -23.60 -11.27 6.28
CA ALA A 238 -22.74 -12.39 5.87
C ALA A 238 -22.22 -12.28 4.42
N ASP A 239 -22.63 -11.26 3.66
CA ASP A 239 -22.13 -11.02 2.31
C ASP A 239 -20.76 -10.36 2.31
N SER A 240 -20.05 -10.44 1.18
CA SER A 240 -18.77 -9.74 1.07
C SER A 240 -18.97 -8.23 1.17
N GLU A 241 -17.95 -7.52 1.64
CA GLU A 241 -17.96 -6.06 1.72
C GLU A 241 -18.30 -5.42 0.36
N ALA A 242 -17.81 -6.01 -0.74
CA ALA A 242 -18.11 -5.57 -2.10
C ALA A 242 -19.62 -5.62 -2.41
N VAL A 243 -20.27 -6.75 -2.13
CA VAL A 243 -21.72 -6.93 -2.35
C VAL A 243 -22.53 -5.96 -1.48
N GLN A 244 -22.13 -5.79 -0.22
CA GLN A 244 -22.79 -4.85 0.70
C GLN A 244 -22.71 -3.41 0.18
N LEU A 245 -21.52 -2.97 -0.27
CA LEU A 245 -21.30 -1.63 -0.81
C LEU A 245 -22.08 -1.38 -2.11
N VAL A 246 -22.16 -2.37 -2.99
CA VAL A 246 -22.97 -2.27 -4.22
C VAL A 246 -24.45 -2.11 -3.88
N ALA A 247 -24.97 -2.92 -2.94
CA ALA A 247 -26.36 -2.82 -2.49
C ALA A 247 -26.68 -1.49 -1.82
N GLU A 248 -25.78 -0.96 -1.00
CA GLU A 248 -25.90 0.37 -0.38
C GLU A 248 -25.90 1.50 -1.42
N SER A 249 -24.97 1.45 -2.38
CA SER A 249 -24.86 2.46 -3.44
C SER A 249 -26.14 2.54 -4.29
N LEU A 250 -26.76 1.40 -4.58
CA LEU A 250 -28.05 1.34 -5.28
C LEU A 250 -29.21 1.95 -4.47
N LYS A 251 -29.19 1.84 -3.13
CA LYS A 251 -30.18 2.50 -2.26
C LYS A 251 -29.99 4.02 -2.25
N GLU A 252 -28.74 4.48 -2.19
CA GLU A 252 -28.38 5.90 -2.17
C GLU A 252 -28.81 6.61 -3.46
N ALA A 253 -28.57 6.01 -4.63
CA ALA A 253 -28.95 6.56 -5.93
C ALA A 253 -30.44 6.94 -6.06
N ARG A 254 -31.29 6.35 -5.22
CA ARG A 254 -32.75 6.53 -5.23
C ARG A 254 -33.28 7.37 -4.08
N GLY A 255 -32.40 8.08 -3.37
CA GLY A 255 -32.78 8.97 -2.27
C GLY A 255 -33.38 8.25 -1.08
N ARG A 256 -33.17 6.94 -0.94
CA ARG A 256 -33.59 6.18 0.24
C ARG A 256 -32.56 6.35 1.37
N PRO A 257 -32.99 6.43 2.64
CA PRO A 257 -32.05 6.52 3.74
C PRO A 257 -31.15 5.27 3.75
N GLY A 258 -29.84 5.49 3.62
CA GLY A 258 -28.83 4.44 3.77
C GLY A 258 -28.84 3.84 5.19
N LEU A 259 -28.04 2.79 5.41
CA LEU A 259 -27.83 2.25 6.75
C LEU A 259 -27.37 3.38 7.71
N ARG A 260 -27.92 3.41 8.94
CA ARG A 260 -27.65 4.44 9.97
C ARG A 260 -26.16 4.60 10.32
N ARG A 261 -25.33 3.61 9.97
CA ARG A 261 -23.87 3.68 9.99
C ARG A 261 -23.39 3.33 8.58
N ARG A 262 -22.90 4.33 7.83
CA ARG A 262 -22.08 4.07 6.64
C ARG A 262 -20.78 3.40 7.13
N PRO A 263 -20.33 2.27 6.58
CA PRO A 263 -18.91 1.96 6.67
C PRO A 263 -18.21 3.04 5.84
N HIS A 264 -17.53 3.98 6.52
CA HIS A 264 -16.60 4.91 5.88
C HIS A 264 -15.38 4.10 5.38
N GLY A 265 -15.58 3.29 4.36
CA GLY A 265 -14.56 2.46 3.73
C GLY A 265 -14.02 3.15 2.48
N PHE A 266 -12.72 2.98 2.24
CA PHE A 266 -12.04 3.37 0.99
C PHE A 266 -12.79 2.91 -0.27
N LEU A 267 -13.40 1.72 -0.20
CA LEU A 267 -14.12 1.09 -1.30
C LEU A 267 -15.41 1.82 -1.70
N ALA A 268 -16.08 2.53 -0.78
CA ALA A 268 -17.31 3.24 -1.09
C ALA A 268 -17.07 4.38 -2.10
N GLY A 269 -15.88 4.98 -2.09
CA GLY A 269 -15.50 6.02 -3.06
C GLY A 269 -15.22 5.49 -4.47
N LEU A 270 -15.24 4.17 -4.68
CA LEU A 270 -14.96 3.53 -5.97
C LEU A 270 -16.24 3.24 -6.77
N LEU A 271 -17.41 3.51 -6.20
CA LEU A 271 -18.71 3.28 -6.82
C LEU A 271 -19.38 4.60 -7.15
N ASP A 272 -19.83 4.73 -8.41
CA ASP A 272 -20.77 5.78 -8.82
C ASP A 272 -22.19 5.22 -8.70
N SER A 273 -22.92 5.71 -7.69
CA SER A 273 -24.27 5.26 -7.38
C SER A 273 -25.26 5.53 -8.52
N GLU A 274 -25.14 6.65 -9.21
CA GLU A 274 -26.02 7.02 -10.31
C GLU A 274 -25.72 6.17 -11.56
N ALA A 275 -24.45 5.98 -11.90
CA ALA A 275 -24.04 5.11 -13.01
C ALA A 275 -24.46 3.65 -12.77
N LEU A 276 -24.32 3.15 -11.54
CA LEU A 276 -24.74 1.82 -11.15
C LEU A 276 -26.26 1.64 -11.24
N ALA A 277 -27.04 2.64 -10.84
CA ALA A 277 -28.49 2.63 -11.01
C ALA A 277 -28.90 2.61 -12.48
N ARG A 278 -28.32 3.50 -13.31
CA ARG A 278 -28.55 3.54 -14.77
C ARG A 278 -28.20 2.21 -15.45
N PHE A 279 -27.13 1.55 -15.02
CA PHE A 279 -26.74 0.24 -15.54
C PHE A 279 -27.87 -0.78 -15.37
N LEU A 280 -28.40 -0.96 -14.16
CA LEU A 280 -29.48 -1.91 -13.91
C LEU A 280 -30.81 -1.50 -14.56
N GLU A 281 -31.13 -0.21 -14.57
CA GLU A 281 -32.37 0.32 -15.17
C GLU A 281 -32.41 0.15 -16.70
N SER A 282 -31.25 0.12 -17.35
CA SER A 282 -31.12 -0.17 -18.79
C SER A 282 -31.40 -1.63 -19.16
N GLY A 283 -31.71 -2.50 -18.18
CA GLY A 283 -31.93 -3.93 -18.38
C GLY A 283 -30.65 -4.76 -18.41
N LYS A 284 -29.48 -4.14 -18.21
CA LYS A 284 -28.22 -4.87 -17.99
C LYS A 284 -28.22 -5.52 -16.61
N HIS A 285 -27.44 -6.58 -16.48
CA HIS A 285 -27.32 -7.37 -15.25
C HIS A 285 -25.86 -7.79 -15.04
N PHE A 286 -25.52 -8.15 -13.81
CA PHE A 286 -24.24 -8.78 -13.51
C PHE A 286 -24.19 -10.16 -14.17
N SER A 287 -23.16 -10.42 -14.95
CA SER A 287 -22.95 -11.69 -15.66
C SER A 287 -21.55 -12.23 -15.40
N GLU A 288 -21.31 -13.48 -15.79
CA GLU A 288 -19.98 -14.07 -15.73
C GLU A 288 -18.95 -13.22 -16.49
N ALA A 289 -17.78 -13.04 -15.90
CA ALA A 289 -16.67 -12.33 -16.50
C ALA A 289 -15.53 -13.31 -16.79
N THR A 290 -15.18 -13.48 -18.06
CA THR A 290 -14.03 -14.32 -18.48
C THR A 290 -12.73 -13.51 -18.56
N THR A 291 -12.84 -12.19 -18.63
CA THR A 291 -11.71 -11.25 -18.64
C THR A 291 -12.03 -10.04 -17.78
N TYR A 292 -11.00 -9.35 -17.30
CA TYR A 292 -11.17 -8.14 -16.49
C TYR A 292 -12.01 -7.06 -17.20
N ARG A 293 -11.90 -6.94 -18.53
CA ARG A 293 -12.66 -5.99 -19.35
C ARG A 293 -14.17 -6.28 -19.44
N THR A 294 -14.60 -7.47 -19.01
CA THR A 294 -16.02 -7.87 -19.00
C THR A 294 -16.71 -7.61 -17.66
N ILE A 295 -15.98 -7.21 -16.62
CA ILE A 295 -16.59 -6.74 -15.37
C ILE A 295 -17.35 -5.43 -15.67
N PRO A 296 -18.60 -5.27 -15.20
CA PRO A 296 -19.37 -4.05 -15.45
C PRO A 296 -18.67 -2.80 -14.94
N GLU A 297 -18.60 -1.78 -15.78
CA GLU A 297 -17.90 -0.52 -15.50
C GLU A 297 -18.24 0.11 -14.13
N PRO A 298 -19.50 0.16 -13.67
CA PRO A 298 -19.82 0.79 -12.38
C PRO A 298 -19.20 0.11 -11.15
N VAL A 299 -18.77 -1.15 -11.29
CA VAL A 299 -18.12 -1.93 -10.20
C VAL A 299 -16.69 -2.33 -10.54
N TRP A 300 -16.21 -1.97 -11.72
CA TRP A 300 -14.92 -2.39 -12.25
C TRP A 300 -13.76 -2.01 -11.34
N LEU A 301 -13.70 -0.72 -10.94
CA LEU A 301 -12.65 -0.20 -10.07
C LEU A 301 -12.68 -0.83 -8.68
N LEU A 302 -13.88 -1.09 -8.13
CA LEU A 302 -14.04 -1.83 -6.87
C LEU A 302 -13.34 -3.19 -6.95
N TYR A 303 -13.56 -3.94 -8.02
CA TYR A 303 -12.95 -5.26 -8.19
C TYR A 303 -11.46 -5.19 -8.54
N GLU A 304 -10.99 -4.14 -9.22
CA GLU A 304 -9.55 -3.90 -9.42
C GLU A 304 -8.82 -3.80 -8.09
N VAL A 305 -9.36 -3.00 -7.18
CA VAL A 305 -8.83 -2.79 -5.85
C VAL A 305 -8.80 -4.11 -5.07
N LEU A 306 -9.90 -4.87 -5.10
CA LEU A 306 -9.99 -6.14 -4.40
C LEU A 306 -9.01 -7.18 -4.99
N GLY A 307 -8.81 -7.17 -6.31
CA GLY A 307 -7.76 -7.96 -6.97
C GLY A 307 -6.36 -7.53 -6.52
N GLY A 308 -6.12 -6.22 -6.44
CA GLY A 308 -4.91 -5.61 -5.89
C GLY A 308 -4.62 -6.08 -4.47
N GLU A 309 -5.63 -6.10 -3.60
CA GLU A 309 -5.50 -6.61 -2.24
C GLU A 309 -5.23 -8.13 -2.18
N ARG A 310 -5.77 -8.91 -3.13
CA ARG A 310 -5.53 -10.37 -3.21
C ARG A 310 -4.13 -10.72 -3.67
N VAL A 311 -3.54 -9.95 -4.58
CA VAL A 311 -2.10 -10.01 -4.89
C VAL A 311 -1.24 -9.26 -3.86
N GLY A 312 -1.90 -8.65 -2.88
CA GLY A 312 -1.37 -7.92 -1.74
C GLY A 312 -0.53 -6.72 -2.07
N ILE A 313 -1.03 -5.92 -3.00
CA ILE A 313 -0.63 -4.55 -3.26
C ILE A 313 -1.75 -3.61 -2.74
N PRO A 314 -1.88 -3.40 -1.41
CA PRO A 314 -2.89 -2.53 -0.86
C PRO A 314 -2.46 -1.05 -0.95
N CYS A 315 -2.76 -0.35 -2.04
CA CYS A 315 -2.51 1.10 -2.11
C CYS A 315 -3.73 1.90 -1.63
N ARG A 316 -3.68 2.35 -0.37
CA ARG A 316 -4.77 3.15 0.22
C ARG A 316 -4.44 4.64 0.34
N CYS A 317 -3.47 5.18 -0.42
CA CYS A 317 -3.11 6.61 -0.32
C CYS A 317 -4.30 7.56 -0.49
N GLY A 318 -5.36 7.11 -1.16
CA GLY A 318 -6.53 7.93 -1.47
C GLY A 318 -7.33 8.32 -0.22
N SER A 319 -7.17 7.55 0.84
CA SER A 319 -7.85 7.74 2.12
C SER A 319 -7.11 8.65 3.11
N ASP A 320 -5.82 8.93 2.88
CA ASP A 320 -5.03 9.81 3.73
C ASP A 320 -4.79 11.15 3.00
N ALA A 321 -5.44 12.21 3.48
CA ALA A 321 -5.33 13.53 2.88
C ALA A 321 -3.88 14.09 2.90
N SER A 322 -3.02 13.63 3.82
CA SER A 322 -1.60 14.01 3.85
C SER A 322 -0.80 13.36 2.72
N LEU A 323 -1.22 12.17 2.26
CA LEU A 323 -0.66 11.50 1.09
C LEU A 323 -1.33 11.94 -0.22
N ASN A 324 -2.48 12.63 -0.15
CA ASN A 324 -3.32 13.02 -1.28
C ASN A 324 -3.84 14.47 -1.17
N SER A 325 -2.93 15.44 -1.31
CA SER A 325 -3.26 16.88 -1.19
C SER A 325 -4.15 17.47 -2.30
N SER A 326 -4.36 16.77 -3.42
CA SER A 326 -5.14 17.27 -4.56
C SER A 326 -6.49 16.59 -4.76
N GLY A 327 -6.91 15.69 -3.87
CA GLY A 327 -8.14 14.90 -4.04
C GLY A 327 -8.11 13.99 -5.29
N ARG A 328 -6.91 13.67 -5.79
CA ARG A 328 -6.67 12.93 -7.05
C ARG A 328 -5.78 11.69 -6.85
N CYS A 329 -5.53 11.22 -5.63
CA CYS A 329 -4.82 9.96 -5.46
C CYS A 329 -5.64 8.84 -6.12
N SER A 330 -4.94 8.11 -6.96
CA SER A 330 -5.29 6.85 -7.58
C SER A 330 -5.28 5.75 -6.52
N GLY A 331 -6.33 5.67 -5.71
CA GLY A 331 -6.56 4.49 -4.88
C GLY A 331 -6.36 3.25 -5.76
N ILE A 332 -5.29 2.48 -5.49
CA ILE A 332 -4.71 1.40 -6.31
C ILE A 332 -4.75 1.68 -7.83
N ILE A 333 -3.56 1.91 -8.40
CA ILE A 333 -3.26 1.95 -9.86
C ILE A 333 -3.52 3.31 -10.49
N GLY A 334 -2.46 4.11 -10.64
CA GLY A 334 -2.13 4.96 -11.80
C GLY A 334 -3.19 5.83 -12.51
N ARG A 335 -4.45 5.85 -12.08
CA ARG A 335 -5.58 6.52 -12.70
C ARG A 335 -6.17 7.47 -11.67
N PRO A 336 -6.23 8.78 -11.95
CA PRO A 336 -6.94 9.69 -11.07
C PRO A 336 -8.39 9.21 -10.96
N LEU A 337 -8.93 9.12 -9.74
CA LEU A 337 -10.36 8.86 -9.44
C LEU A 337 -11.34 9.81 -10.19
N GLN A 338 -10.82 10.82 -10.87
CA GLN A 338 -11.56 11.88 -11.56
C GLN A 338 -11.51 11.79 -13.09
N VAL A 339 -10.75 10.89 -13.71
CA VAL A 339 -10.88 10.65 -15.17
C VAL A 339 -12.05 9.69 -15.35
N ASN A 340 -13.24 10.24 -15.12
CA ASN A 340 -14.60 9.76 -15.37
C ASN A 340 -14.83 8.25 -15.55
N PHE A 341 -15.87 7.77 -14.87
CA PHE A 341 -16.68 6.57 -15.15
C PHE A 341 -17.28 6.58 -16.59
N THR A 342 -16.46 6.86 -17.60
CA THR A 342 -16.77 6.85 -19.03
C THR A 342 -16.02 5.77 -19.79
N GLY A 343 -15.36 4.85 -19.07
CA GLY A 343 -15.14 3.48 -19.53
C GLY A 343 -14.48 3.34 -20.88
N ARG A 344 -13.16 3.52 -20.92
CA ARG A 344 -12.15 2.69 -21.61
C ARG A 344 -10.86 3.48 -21.77
N ASP A 345 -9.75 2.74 -21.79
CA ASP A 345 -8.44 3.25 -22.17
C ASP A 345 -8.61 4.08 -23.45
N SER A 346 -8.36 5.39 -23.37
CA SER A 346 -7.96 6.11 -24.56
C SER A 346 -6.58 5.57 -24.91
N ASP A 347 -6.54 4.52 -25.73
CA ASP A 347 -5.37 4.17 -26.55
C ASP A 347 -5.07 5.28 -27.60
N ASP A 348 -5.37 6.54 -27.25
CA ASP A 348 -5.14 7.76 -28.02
C ASP A 348 -4.11 8.63 -27.29
N GLU A 349 -2.94 8.05 -27.01
CA GLU A 349 -1.70 8.82 -26.87
C GLU A 349 -0.68 8.27 -27.88
N ARG A 350 -0.70 8.91 -29.06
CA ARG A 350 0.33 9.04 -30.12
C ARG A 350 1.45 8.01 -30.24
#